data_AF-A0A0C2D004-F1
#
_entry.id   AF-A0A0C2D004-F1
#
_cell.length_a   1.000
_cell.length_b   1.000
_cell.length_c   1.000
_cell.angle_alpha   90.00
_cell.angle_beta   90.00
_cell.angle_gamma   90.00
#
_symmetry.space_group_name_H-M   'P 1'
#
loop_
_entity.id
_entity.type
_entity.pdbx_description
1 polymer ?
#
loop_
_entity_poly.entity_id
_entity_poly.type
_entity_poly.pdbx_seq_one_letter_code
_entity_poly.pdbx_strand_id
1 'polypeptide(L)'
;MVCIYEILSDGPNGVPIKYGKIGETVYHKWSCVSELTDVYCMRVHSCTVYDGQGGPPVTVLDVNGCSVDGVILQNLDYTSDLTAGKAAQVFKFADKTGLYFNCQIQLTIKDKQYGCTTA
;
A
#
# COMPACT_ATOMS: atom_id res chain seq x y z
N MET A 1 11.07 -15.13 -0.60
CA MET A 1 10.22 -14.07 -0.01
C MET A 1 9.33 -13.49 -1.10
N VAL A 2 8.04 -13.34 -0.82
CA VAL A 2 7.04 -12.86 -1.80
C VAL A 2 6.19 -11.79 -1.14
N CYS A 3 5.97 -10.67 -1.82
CA CYS A 3 5.11 -9.59 -1.34
C CYS A 3 3.92 -9.41 -2.30
N ILE A 4 2.75 -9.17 -1.72
CA ILE A 4 1.48 -9.05 -2.44
C ILE A 4 0.83 -7.74 -2.04
N TYR A 5 0.30 -7.05 -3.03
CA TYR A 5 -0.54 -5.88 -2.87
C TYR A 5 -1.97 -6.22 -3.34
N GLU A 6 -2.96 -5.94 -2.50
CA GLU A 6 -4.36 -6.23 -2.76
C GLU A 6 -5.24 -5.04 -2.35
N ILE A 7 -6.38 -4.91 -3.02
CA ILE A 7 -7.46 -4.00 -2.64
C ILE A 7 -8.63 -4.86 -2.21
N LEU A 8 -9.12 -4.65 -0.99
CA LEU A 8 -10.19 -5.45 -0.37
C LEU A 8 -11.46 -4.61 -0.20
N SER A 9 -12.63 -5.25 -0.26
CA SER A 9 -13.90 -4.62 0.11
C SER A 9 -13.99 -4.40 1.63
N ASP A 10 -14.61 -3.31 2.08
CA ASP A 10 -14.99 -3.04 3.49
C ASP A 10 -13.84 -2.87 4.52
N GLY A 11 -12.73 -3.61 4.44
CA GLY A 11 -11.66 -3.59 5.46
C GLY A 11 -10.53 -4.64 5.31
N PRO A 12 -9.66 -4.82 6.33
CA PRO A 12 -8.46 -5.67 6.26
C PRO A 12 -8.71 -7.17 6.08
N ASN A 13 -9.93 -7.61 6.39
CA ASN A 13 -10.41 -8.99 6.26
C ASN A 13 -11.40 -9.14 5.10
N GLY A 14 -11.53 -8.11 4.27
CA GLY A 14 -12.40 -8.12 3.11
C GLY A 14 -11.96 -9.08 2.01
N VAL A 15 -12.76 -9.16 0.97
CA VAL A 15 -12.44 -9.96 -0.22
C VAL A 15 -11.68 -9.12 -1.25
N PRO A 16 -10.68 -9.67 -1.97
CA PRO A 16 -10.01 -8.95 -3.03
C PRO A 16 -10.97 -8.54 -4.15
N ILE A 17 -10.91 -7.26 -4.53
CA ILE A 17 -11.74 -6.67 -5.59
C ILE A 17 -10.86 -6.14 -6.73
N LYS A 18 -11.43 -6.15 -7.93
CA LYS A 18 -10.84 -5.54 -9.13
C LYS A 18 -11.59 -4.30 -9.61
N TYR A 19 -12.81 -4.12 -9.13
CA TYR A 19 -13.71 -3.05 -9.52
C TYR A 19 -14.34 -2.47 -8.25
N GLY A 20 -14.37 -1.15 -8.15
CA GLY A 20 -15.03 -0.41 -7.08
C GLY A 20 -15.79 0.78 -7.66
N LYS A 21 -16.78 1.28 -6.93
CA LYS A 21 -17.54 2.49 -7.32
C LYS A 21 -16.87 3.72 -6.72
N ILE A 22 -16.89 4.83 -7.44
CA ILE A 22 -16.35 6.11 -6.93
C ILE A 22 -17.05 6.47 -5.61
N GLY A 23 -16.26 6.85 -4.60
CA GLY A 23 -16.72 7.18 -3.26
C GLY A 23 -16.89 5.97 -2.33
N GLU A 24 -16.82 4.74 -2.85
CA GLU A 24 -16.77 3.53 -2.03
C GLU A 24 -15.47 3.50 -1.21
N THR A 25 -15.54 3.02 0.03
CA THR A 25 -14.36 2.81 0.86
C THR A 25 -13.81 1.42 0.63
N VAL A 26 -12.54 1.35 0.24
CA VAL A 26 -11.80 0.10 0.02
C VAL A 26 -10.59 0.06 0.95
N TYR A 27 -10.02 -1.12 1.13
CA TYR A 27 -8.85 -1.32 1.98
C TYR A 27 -7.65 -1.76 1.15
N HIS A 28 -6.61 -0.93 1.11
CA HIS A 28 -5.34 -1.27 0.51
C HIS A 28 -4.53 -2.09 1.50
N LYS A 29 -4.00 -3.24 1.06
CA LYS A 29 -3.22 -4.15 1.89
C LYS A 29 -1.93 -4.54 1.19
N TRP A 30 -0.82 -4.41 1.91
CA TRP A 30 0.48 -4.92 1.52
C TRP A 30 0.90 -6.00 2.53
N SER A 31 1.27 -7.16 2.03
CA SER A 31 1.71 -8.27 2.88
C SER A 31 2.88 -9.01 2.25
N CYS A 32 3.91 -9.29 3.04
CA CYS A 32 5.03 -10.14 2.63
C CYS A 32 5.04 -11.46 3.40
N VAL A 33 5.46 -12.52 2.72
CA VAL A 33 5.71 -13.84 3.29
C VAL A 33 7.18 -14.20 3.09
N SER A 34 7.83 -14.60 4.18
CA SER A 34 9.21 -15.07 4.21
C SER A 34 9.28 -16.46 4.82
N GLU A 35 10.26 -17.25 4.40
CA GLU A 35 10.58 -18.54 5.04
C GLU A 35 11.20 -18.35 6.42
N LEU A 36 11.86 -17.20 6.63
CA LEU A 36 12.44 -16.82 7.91
C LEU A 36 11.39 -16.05 8.73
N THR A 37 11.05 -16.60 9.89
CA THR A 37 10.14 -15.99 10.85
C THR A 37 10.87 -14.98 11.72
N ASP A 38 10.24 -13.83 11.98
CA ASP A 38 10.73 -12.82 12.92
C ASP A 38 12.09 -12.17 12.57
N VAL A 39 12.50 -12.23 11.29
CA VAL A 39 13.79 -11.67 10.83
C VAL A 39 13.66 -10.34 10.10
N TYR A 40 12.53 -10.07 9.45
CA TYR A 40 12.38 -8.94 8.54
C TYR A 40 11.28 -7.99 8.96
N CYS A 41 11.52 -6.70 8.70
CA CYS A 41 10.52 -5.64 8.75
C CYS A 41 10.24 -5.17 7.33
N MET A 42 8.96 -5.02 7.01
CA MET A 42 8.48 -4.49 5.75
C MET A 42 8.07 -3.03 5.93
N ARG A 43 8.50 -2.20 4.99
CA ARG A 43 8.00 -0.84 4.80
C ARG A 43 7.55 -0.65 3.37
N VAL A 44 6.39 -0.02 3.19
CA VAL A 44 6.00 0.50 1.86
C VAL A 44 6.78 1.78 1.67
N HIS A 45 7.82 1.72 0.84
CA HIS A 45 8.81 2.77 0.70
C HIS A 45 8.28 3.95 -0.10
N SER A 46 7.60 3.70 -1.21
CA SER A 46 6.99 4.73 -2.05
C SER A 46 5.89 4.12 -2.92
N CYS A 47 4.93 4.95 -3.35
CA CYS A 47 3.86 4.52 -4.23
C CYS A 47 3.51 5.63 -5.23
N THR A 48 3.23 5.22 -6.45
CA THR A 48 2.72 6.08 -7.52
C THR A 48 1.43 5.51 -8.09
N VAL A 49 0.58 6.39 -8.60
CA VAL A 49 -0.65 6.06 -9.30
C VAL A 49 -0.61 6.64 -10.70
N TYR A 50 -0.96 5.84 -11.71
CA TYR A 50 -1.02 6.29 -13.09
C TYR A 50 -2.25 5.70 -13.81
N ASP A 51 -2.59 6.28 -14.95
CA ASP A 51 -3.82 5.98 -15.70
C ASP A 51 -3.67 4.82 -16.72
N GLY A 52 -2.47 4.26 -16.83
CA GLY A 52 -2.14 3.22 -17.82
C GLY A 52 -2.18 3.67 -19.28
N GLN A 53 -2.45 4.95 -19.55
CA GLN A 53 -2.59 5.53 -20.90
C GLN A 53 -1.48 6.53 -21.23
N GLY A 54 -0.36 6.49 -20.49
CA GLY A 54 0.81 7.32 -20.73
C GLY A 54 0.78 8.70 -20.04
N GLY A 55 -0.18 8.94 -19.14
CA GLY A 55 -0.13 10.09 -18.24
C GLY A 55 1.04 9.99 -17.25
N PRO A 56 1.57 11.12 -16.75
CA PRO A 56 2.63 11.10 -15.75
C PRO A 56 2.13 10.42 -14.46
N PRO A 57 2.94 9.57 -13.81
CA PRO A 57 2.58 8.98 -12.53
C PRO A 57 2.50 10.07 -11.45
N VAL A 58 1.52 9.96 -10.57
CA VAL A 58 1.32 10.83 -9.41
C VAL A 58 1.80 10.09 -8.17
N THR A 59 2.71 10.69 -7.42
CA THR A 59 3.20 10.13 -6.15
C THR A 59 2.13 10.24 -5.08
N VAL A 60 1.77 9.12 -4.45
CA VAL A 60 0.80 9.06 -3.34
C VAL A 60 1.48 8.73 -2.01
N LEU A 61 2.59 7.98 -2.02
CA LEU A 61 3.52 7.86 -0.91
C LEU A 61 4.92 8.29 -1.37
N ASP A 62 5.56 9.19 -0.64
CA ASP A 62 6.93 9.63 -0.91
C ASP A 62 7.95 8.53 -0.60
N VAL A 63 9.24 8.81 -0.79
CA VAL A 63 10.39 7.91 -0.51
C VAL A 63 10.49 7.49 0.98
N ASN A 64 9.83 8.22 1.87
CA ASN A 64 9.76 7.91 3.28
C ASN A 64 8.51 7.10 3.63
N GLY A 65 7.75 6.60 2.65
CA GLY A 65 6.50 5.88 2.91
C GLY A 65 5.42 6.78 3.53
N CYS A 66 5.56 8.10 3.45
CA CYS A 66 4.62 9.06 3.98
C CYS A 66 3.64 9.49 2.89
N SER A 67 2.37 9.61 3.24
CA SER A 67 1.32 10.14 2.38
C SER A 67 1.66 11.55 1.90
N VAL A 68 1.68 11.73 0.58
CA VAL A 68 1.85 13.06 -0.05
C VAL A 68 0.51 13.78 -0.14
N ASP A 69 -0.58 13.02 -0.33
CA ASP A 69 -1.95 13.53 -0.38
C ASP A 69 -2.87 12.62 0.45
N GLY A 70 -3.23 13.11 1.64
CA GLY A 70 -4.07 12.38 2.59
C GLY A 70 -5.53 12.21 2.15
N VAL A 71 -5.96 12.86 1.06
CA VAL A 71 -7.28 12.63 0.45
C VAL A 71 -7.26 11.34 -0.37
N ILE A 72 -6.17 11.09 -1.09
CA ILE A 72 -6.03 9.92 -1.97
C ILE A 72 -5.68 8.66 -1.17
N LEU A 73 -4.64 8.75 -0.34
CA LEU A 73 -4.18 7.64 0.48
C LEU A 73 -3.49 8.21 1.70
N GLN A 74 -4.05 7.95 2.88
CA GLN A 74 -3.46 8.38 4.13
C GLN A 74 -2.23 7.54 4.50
N ASN A 75 -1.49 7.98 5.52
CA ASN A 75 -0.39 7.20 6.10
C ASN A 75 -0.85 5.79 6.47
N LEU A 76 -0.04 4.82 6.08
CA LEU A 76 -0.37 3.40 6.25
C LEU A 76 -0.31 2.97 7.71
N ASP A 77 -1.19 2.06 8.08
CA ASP A 77 -1.18 1.42 9.38
C ASP A 77 -0.43 0.09 9.27
N TYR A 78 0.68 -0.03 10.01
CA TYR A 78 1.46 -1.27 10.09
C TYR A 78 0.87 -2.16 11.16
N THR A 79 0.22 -3.25 10.72
CA THR A 79 -0.52 -4.17 11.59
C THR A 79 0.32 -5.37 12.04
N SER A 80 1.42 -5.65 11.32
CA SER A 80 2.46 -6.58 11.71
C SER A 80 3.78 -6.17 11.06
N ASP A 81 4.89 -6.82 11.45
CA ASP A 81 6.22 -6.59 10.88
C ASP A 81 6.25 -6.74 9.35
N LEU A 82 5.36 -7.55 8.78
CA LEU A 82 5.29 -7.82 7.33
C LEU A 82 3.93 -7.46 6.73
N THR A 83 3.11 -6.64 7.39
CA THR A 83 1.79 -6.26 6.89
C THR A 83 1.45 -4.80 7.19
N ALA A 84 1.06 -4.08 6.14
CA ALA A 84 0.58 -2.72 6.21
C ALA A 84 -0.76 -2.60 5.48
N GLY A 85 -1.58 -1.64 5.88
CA GLY A 85 -2.78 -1.33 5.12
C GLY A 85 -3.44 -0.03 5.51
N LYS A 86 -4.39 0.41 4.67
CA LYS A 86 -5.15 1.63 4.91
C LYS A 86 -6.47 1.62 4.17
N ALA A 87 -7.51 2.16 4.81
CA ALA A 87 -8.76 2.48 4.14
C ALA A 87 -8.60 3.74 3.28
N ALA A 88 -9.12 3.72 2.06
CA ALA A 88 -9.13 4.85 1.15
C ALA A 88 -10.45 4.89 0.35
N GLN A 89 -10.80 6.07 -0.16
CA GLN A 89 -11.94 6.19 -1.06
C GLN A 89 -11.53 5.93 -2.50
N VAL A 90 -12.34 5.17 -3.22
CA VAL A 90 -12.15 4.96 -4.66
C VAL A 90 -12.35 6.30 -5.37
N PHE A 91 -11.32 6.69 -6.12
CA PHE A 91 -11.32 7.88 -6.96
C PHE A 91 -11.03 7.51 -8.42
N LYS A 92 -11.12 8.49 -9.31
CA LYS A 92 -10.65 8.37 -10.69
C LYS A 92 -10.07 9.68 -11.17
N PHE A 93 -9.18 9.61 -12.16
CA PHE A 93 -8.87 10.78 -12.97
C PHE A 93 -10.03 11.07 -13.94
N ALA A 94 -10.23 12.35 -14.26
CA ALA A 94 -11.22 12.74 -15.26
C ALA A 94 -10.92 12.03 -16.60
N ASP A 95 -11.96 11.51 -17.24
CA ASP A 95 -11.90 10.81 -18.53
C ASP A 95 -11.02 9.55 -18.58
N LYS A 96 -10.62 8.99 -17.42
CA LYS A 96 -9.87 7.73 -17.32
C LYS A 96 -10.71 6.61 -16.72
N THR A 97 -10.53 5.41 -17.26
CA THR A 97 -11.33 4.22 -16.93
C THR A 97 -10.65 3.29 -15.91
N GLY A 98 -9.37 3.50 -15.61
CA GLY A 98 -8.61 2.69 -14.66
C GLY A 98 -7.50 3.46 -13.96
N LEU A 99 -7.09 2.94 -12.82
CA LEU A 99 -5.96 3.41 -12.02
C LEU A 99 -5.04 2.24 -11.70
N TYR A 100 -3.74 2.47 -11.82
CA TYR A 100 -2.72 1.48 -11.52
C TYR A 100 -1.83 2.00 -10.40
N PHE A 101 -1.77 1.23 -9.31
CA PHE A 101 -0.91 1.51 -8.16
C PHE A 101 0.40 0.75 -8.34
N ASN A 102 1.52 1.46 -8.29
CA ASN A 102 2.86 0.90 -8.32
C ASN A 102 3.61 1.31 -7.07
N CYS A 103 3.93 0.34 -6.22
CA CYS A 103 4.55 0.56 -4.93
C CYS A 103 5.89 -0.18 -4.82
N GLN A 104 6.87 0.49 -4.24
CA GLN A 104 8.15 -0.11 -3.87
C GLN A 104 8.10 -0.58 -2.42
N ILE A 105 8.54 -1.81 -2.18
CA ILE A 105 8.65 -2.40 -0.85
C ILE A 105 10.10 -2.40 -0.44
N GLN A 106 10.38 -1.91 0.77
CA GLN A 106 11.67 -1.99 1.40
C GLN A 106 11.61 -3.02 2.52
N LEU A 107 12.67 -3.83 2.61
CA LEU A 107 12.84 -4.83 3.64
C LEU A 107 14.10 -4.52 4.44
N THR A 108 13.98 -4.53 5.75
CA THR A 108 15.09 -4.35 6.69
C THR A 108 15.19 -5.54 7.63
N ILE A 109 16.36 -5.75 8.22
CA ILE A 109 16.53 -6.75 9.27
C ILE A 109 15.91 -6.20 10.55
N LYS A 110 15.09 -7.00 11.20
CA LYS A 110 14.47 -6.67 12.48
C LYS A 110 15.54 -6.47 13.55
N ASP A 111 15.51 -5.31 14.20
CA ASP A 111 16.42 -5.04 15.29
C ASP A 111 16.04 -5.84 16.54
N LYS A 112 17.02 -6.42 17.24
CA LYS A 112 16.76 -7.25 18.42
C LYS A 112 16.20 -6.48 19.60
N GLN A 113 16.52 -5.18 19.71
CA GLN A 113 16.13 -4.33 20.82
C GLN A 113 14.93 -3.43 20.46
N TYR A 114 14.88 -2.91 19.24
CA TYR A 114 13.88 -1.95 18.80
C TYR A 114 12.84 -2.53 17.82
N GLY A 115 12.98 -3.78 17.39
CA GLY A 115 12.06 -4.40 16.46
C GLY A 115 12.00 -3.66 15.12
N CYS A 116 10.78 -3.36 14.66
CA CYS A 116 10.55 -2.67 13.39
C CYS A 116 10.33 -1.15 13.52
N THR A 117 10.54 -0.56 14.70
CA THR A 117 10.28 0.88 14.91
C THR A 117 11.26 1.79 14.18
N THR A 118 12.40 1.26 13.72
CA THR A 118 13.44 1.99 12.99
C THR A 118 13.44 1.69 11.49
N ALA A 119 12.46 0.91 11.00
CA ALA A 119 12.35 0.51 9.59
C ALA A 119 11.82 1.66 8.70
#